data_AF-A0A849S4H5-F1
#
_entry.id   AF-A0A849S4H5-F1
#
_cell.length_a   1.000
_cell.length_b   1.000
_cell.length_c   1.000
_cell.angle_alpha   90.00
_cell.angle_beta   90.00
_cell.angle_gamma   90.00
#
_symmetry.space_group_name_H-M   'P 1'
#
loop_
_entity.id
_entity.type
_entity.pdbx_description
1 polymer ?
#
loop_
_entity_poly.entity_id
_entity_poly.type
_entity_poly.pdbx_seq_one_letter_code
_entity_poly.pdbx_strand_id
1 'polypeptide(L)'
;MNVHSAPASIDGDLLHEAFRSFDGAAATLQQSYQTLTTRLEQLDVELADRNEALRMNLCANEQLREHLTAIVESLSTGLLVMDESGTITRCNQAGAQLLGLAH
;
A
#
# COMPACT_ATOMS: atom_id res chain seq x y z
N MET A 1 0.97 -9.18 -81.12
CA MET A 1 -0.18 -9.55 -80.28
C MET A 1 0.35 -9.60 -78.86
N ASN A 2 -0.10 -8.65 -78.03
CA ASN A 2 0.44 -8.35 -76.71
C ASN A 2 -0.31 -9.18 -75.62
N VAL A 3 0.20 -9.13 -74.38
CA VAL A 3 -0.40 -9.56 -73.09
C VAL A 3 0.00 -10.95 -72.61
N HIS A 4 0.52 -11.19 -71.39
CA HIS A 4 1.13 -10.38 -70.33
C HIS A 4 1.83 -11.40 -69.41
N SER A 5 2.99 -11.04 -68.89
CA SER A 5 3.73 -11.80 -67.89
C SER A 5 3.11 -11.67 -66.49
N ALA A 6 3.07 -12.78 -65.75
CA ALA A 6 3.11 -13.00 -64.28
C ALA A 6 2.26 -12.13 -63.30
N PRO A 7 1.48 -12.78 -62.40
CA PRO A 7 1.08 -12.14 -61.13
C PRO A 7 1.33 -12.94 -59.83
N ALA A 8 2.01 -14.09 -59.82
CA ALA A 8 2.03 -14.97 -58.62
C ALA A 8 3.05 -14.59 -57.51
N SER A 9 4.02 -13.71 -57.77
CA SER A 9 5.09 -13.38 -56.82
C SER A 9 4.81 -12.17 -55.93
N ILE A 10 3.86 -11.30 -56.30
CA ILE A 10 3.58 -10.05 -55.59
C ILE A 10 2.80 -10.31 -54.28
N ASP A 11 1.93 -11.34 -54.25
CA ASP A 11 1.13 -11.67 -53.06
C ASP A 11 1.96 -12.31 -51.93
N GLY A 12 3.00 -13.08 -52.27
CA GLY A 12 3.87 -13.73 -51.28
C GLY A 12 4.74 -12.74 -50.50
N ASP A 13 5.30 -11.75 -51.19
CA ASP A 13 6.12 -10.70 -50.58
C ASP A 13 5.27 -9.79 -49.67
N LEU A 14 4.06 -9.42 -50.11
CA LEU A 14 3.13 -8.61 -49.32
C LEU A 14 2.68 -9.33 -48.03
N LEU A 15 2.44 -10.65 -48.11
CA LEU A 15 2.07 -11.47 -46.97
C LEU A 15 3.24 -11.63 -45.99
N HIS A 16 4.47 -11.83 -46.50
CA HIS A 16 5.66 -11.88 -45.65
C HIS A 16 5.90 -10.56 -44.91
N GLU A 17 5.68 -9.42 -45.56
CA GLU A 17 5.78 -8.12 -44.91
C GLU A 17 4.69 -7.91 -43.85
N ALA A 18 3.45 -8.34 -44.13
CA ALA A 18 2.36 -8.31 -43.15
C ALA A 18 2.65 -9.19 -41.92
N PHE A 19 3.19 -10.40 -42.11
CA PHE A 19 3.60 -11.27 -41.00
C PHE A 19 4.75 -10.67 -40.19
N ARG A 20 5.77 -10.10 -40.84
CA ARG A 20 6.86 -9.42 -40.13
C ARG A 20 6.38 -8.23 -39.30
N SER A 21 5.43 -7.45 -39.83
CA SER A 21 4.81 -6.34 -39.12
C SER A 21 3.99 -6.83 -37.93
N PHE A 22 3.20 -7.90 -38.11
CA PHE A 22 2.42 -8.53 -37.04
C PHE A 22 3.31 -9.12 -35.95
N ASP A 23 4.37 -9.85 -36.30
CA ASP A 23 5.33 -10.41 -35.35
C ASP A 23 6.01 -9.31 -34.53
N GLY A 24 6.40 -8.20 -35.17
CA GLY A 24 6.95 -7.04 -34.48
C GLY A 24 5.95 -6.40 -33.51
N ALA A 25 4.68 -6.29 -33.90
CA ALA A 25 3.62 -5.78 -33.04
C ALA A 25 3.33 -6.73 -31.86
N ALA A 26 3.29 -8.03 -32.10
CA ALA A 26 3.10 -9.06 -31.08
C ALA A 26 4.25 -9.07 -30.07
N ALA A 27 5.50 -8.98 -30.54
CA ALA A 27 6.68 -8.89 -29.69
C ALA A 27 6.65 -7.64 -28.80
N THR A 28 6.25 -6.49 -29.36
CA THR A 28 6.11 -5.24 -28.60
C THR A 28 5.04 -5.33 -27.51
N LEU A 29 3.89 -5.95 -27.84
CA LEU A 29 2.81 -6.17 -26.88
C LEU A 29 3.24 -7.12 -25.76
N GLN A 30 3.93 -8.21 -26.10
CA GLN A 30 4.48 -9.15 -25.14
C GLN A 30 5.46 -8.47 -24.19
N GLN A 31 6.36 -7.64 -24.72
CA GLN A 31 7.32 -6.89 -23.90
C GLN A 31 6.64 -5.88 -22.97
N SER A 32 5.60 -5.20 -23.47
CA SER A 32 4.80 -4.27 -22.66
C SER A 32 4.07 -5.00 -21.53
N TYR A 33 3.48 -6.17 -21.82
CA TYR A 33 2.82 -7.00 -20.82
C TYR A 33 3.81 -7.49 -19.75
N GLN A 34 4.96 -8.04 -20.16
CA GLN A 34 6.02 -8.46 -19.23
C GLN A 34 6.48 -7.33 -18.32
N THR A 35 6.70 -6.14 -18.88
CA THR A 35 7.12 -4.96 -18.10
C THR A 35 6.06 -4.58 -17.05
N LEU A 36 4.78 -4.63 -17.42
CA LEU A 36 3.69 -4.33 -16.50
C LEU A 36 3.57 -5.38 -15.40
N THR A 37 3.67 -6.67 -15.75
CA THR A 37 3.65 -7.77 -14.76
C THR A 37 4.78 -7.63 -13.76
N THR A 38 6.01 -7.39 -14.21
CA THR A 38 7.16 -7.14 -13.32
C THR A 38 6.90 -5.96 -12.39
N ARG A 39 6.28 -4.88 -12.89
CA ARG A 39 5.97 -3.72 -12.07
C ARG A 39 4.86 -3.97 -11.06
N LEU A 40 3.87 -4.80 -11.39
CA LEU A 40 2.84 -5.24 -10.45
C LEU A 40 3.46 -6.07 -9.33
N GLU A 41 4.31 -7.05 -9.65
CA GLU A 41 5.02 -7.86 -8.66
C GLU A 41 5.87 -7.00 -7.72
N GLN A 42 6.56 -5.98 -8.24
CA GLN A 42 7.33 -5.04 -7.43
C GLN A 42 6.45 -4.22 -6.48
N LEU A 43 5.29 -3.74 -6.94
CA LEU A 43 4.37 -2.97 -6.12
C LEU A 43 3.73 -3.84 -5.03
N ASP A 44 3.42 -5.10 -5.33
CA ASP A 44 2.87 -6.03 -4.35
C ASP A 44 3.87 -6.28 -3.20
N VAL A 45 5.16 -6.41 -3.51
CA VAL A 45 6.23 -6.52 -2.50
C VAL A 45 6.32 -5.24 -1.68
N GLU A 46 6.36 -4.05 -2.32
CA GLU A 46 6.44 -2.78 -1.58
C GLU A 46 5.22 -2.59 -0.67
N LEU A 47 4.01 -2.92 -1.14
CA LEU A 47 2.80 -2.85 -0.33
C LEU A 47 2.85 -3.79 0.87
N ALA A 48 3.33 -5.02 0.70
CA ALA A 48 3.50 -5.97 1.80
C ALA A 48 4.48 -5.42 2.86
N ASP A 49 5.63 -4.90 2.43
CA ASP A 49 6.64 -4.31 3.32
C ASP A 49 6.09 -3.10 4.08
N ARG A 50 5.35 -2.22 3.38
CA ARG A 50 4.72 -1.03 3.97
C ARG A 50 3.66 -1.42 5.00
N ASN A 51 2.82 -2.40 4.69
CA ASN A 51 1.80 -2.87 5.61
C ASN A 51 2.42 -3.47 6.87
N GLU A 52 3.49 -4.27 6.74
CA GLU A 52 4.16 -4.84 7.90
C GLU A 52 4.83 -3.75 8.75
N ALA A 53 5.49 -2.77 8.12
CA ALA A 53 6.06 -1.63 8.83
C ALA A 53 4.98 -0.81 9.57
N LEU A 54 3.83 -0.58 8.95
CA LEU A 54 2.70 0.10 9.60
C LEU A 54 2.18 -0.68 10.81
N ARG A 55 2.01 -2.00 10.66
CA ARG A 55 1.56 -2.90 11.73
C ARG A 55 2.51 -2.87 12.93
N MET A 56 3.81 -2.90 12.68
CA MET A 56 4.83 -2.80 13.72
C MET A 56 4.78 -1.44 14.46
N ASN A 57 4.60 -0.34 13.73
CA ASN A 57 4.48 0.99 14.33
C ASN A 57 3.22 1.14 15.20
N LEU A 58 2.08 0.60 14.74
CA LEU A 58 0.84 0.59 15.53
C LEU A 58 1.03 -0.17 16.84
N CYS A 59 1.61 -1.38 16.77
CA CYS A 59 1.88 -2.19 17.96
C CYS A 59 2.80 -1.46 18.95
N ALA A 60 3.87 -0.84 18.47
CA ALA A 60 4.77 -0.05 19.32
C ALA A 60 4.08 1.15 19.98
N ASN A 61 3.21 1.84 19.23
CA ASN A 61 2.45 2.97 19.75
C ASN A 61 1.45 2.55 20.84
N GLU A 62 0.75 1.44 20.63
CA GLU A 62 -0.16 0.85 21.61
C GLU A 62 0.56 0.44 22.89
N GLN A 63 1.69 -0.26 22.77
CA GLN A 63 2.52 -0.64 23.92
C GLN A 63 2.99 0.57 24.73
N LEU A 64 3.42 1.64 24.05
CA LEU A 64 3.85 2.86 24.73
C LEU A 64 2.67 3.53 25.45
N ARG A 65 1.51 3.59 24.81
CA ARG A 65 0.28 4.16 25.40
C ARG A 65 -0.15 3.38 26.65
N GLU A 66 -0.11 2.06 26.58
CA GLU A 66 -0.42 1.19 27.73
C GLU A 66 0.58 1.40 28.87
N HIS A 67 1.87 1.46 28.56
CA HIS A 67 2.91 1.69 29.55
C HIS A 67 2.74 3.05 30.26
N LEU A 68 2.51 4.12 29.50
CA LEU A 68 2.26 5.46 30.07
C LEU A 68 0.98 5.48 30.92
N THR A 69 -0.05 4.76 30.50
CA THR A 69 -1.29 4.62 31.28
C THR A 69 -1.03 3.91 32.60
N ALA A 70 -0.32 2.77 32.56
CA ALA A 70 0.04 2.03 33.77
C ALA A 70 0.87 2.86 34.75
N ILE A 71 1.82 3.66 34.25
CA ILE A 71 2.58 4.60 35.08
C ILE A 71 1.64 5.58 35.77
N VAL A 72 0.80 6.30 35.00
CA VAL A 72 -0.12 7.31 35.54
C VAL A 72 -1.09 6.73 36.56
N GLU A 73 -1.60 5.54 36.33
CA GLU A 73 -2.48 4.84 37.28
C GLU A 73 -1.75 4.40 38.56
N SER A 74 -0.47 4.03 38.47
CA SER A 74 0.33 3.62 39.64
C SER A 74 0.80 4.79 40.51
N LEU A 75 0.69 6.04 40.03
CA LEU A 75 1.10 7.21 40.79
C LEU A 75 0.16 7.42 41.98
N SER A 76 0.74 7.60 43.17
CA SER A 76 0.04 7.96 44.40
C SER A 76 -0.42 9.42 44.45
N THR A 77 -0.03 10.24 43.47
CA THR A 77 -0.50 11.63 43.29
C THR A 77 -1.72 11.64 42.37
N GLY A 78 -2.77 12.34 42.78
CA GLY A 78 -3.94 12.56 41.91
C GLY A 78 -3.61 13.40 40.69
N LEU A 79 -3.83 12.85 39.49
CA LEU A 79 -3.67 13.52 38.20
C LEU A 79 -5.03 13.71 37.54
N LEU A 80 -5.35 14.96 37.20
CA LEU A 80 -6.53 15.35 36.44
C LEU A 80 -6.07 16.06 35.18
N VAL A 81 -6.55 15.60 34.02
CA VAL A 81 -6.33 16.25 32.74
C VAL A 81 -7.64 16.88 32.32
N MET A 82 -7.60 18.15 31.91
CA MET A 82 -8.76 18.89 31.40
C MET A 82 -8.53 19.30 29.95
N ASP A 83 -9.60 19.41 29.18
CA ASP A 83 -9.56 20.03 27.87
C ASP A 83 -9.63 21.57 27.95
N GLU A 84 -9.58 22.22 26.79
CA GLU A 84 -9.67 23.68 26.65
C GLU A 84 -11.03 24.24 27.12
N SER A 85 -12.07 23.40 27.22
CA SER A 85 -13.39 23.79 27.73
C SER A 85 -13.51 23.66 29.25
N GLY A 86 -12.48 23.15 29.93
CA GLY A 86 -12.47 22.90 31.37
C GLY A 86 -13.10 21.58 31.78
N THR A 87 -13.37 20.67 30.83
CA THR A 87 -13.93 19.34 31.12
C THR A 87 -12.80 18.37 31.46
N ILE A 88 -12.94 17.62 32.56
CA ILE A 88 -11.97 16.57 32.94
C ILE A 88 -12.03 15.44 31.89
N THR A 89 -10.94 15.26 31.14
CA THR A 89 -10.81 14.22 30.12
C THR A 89 -10.14 12.96 30.65
N ARG A 90 -9.30 13.07 31.68
CA ARG A 90 -8.68 11.91 32.36
C ARG A 90 -8.50 12.17 33.85
N CYS A 91 -8.64 11.11 34.64
CA CYS A 91 -8.39 11.09 36.07
C CYS A 91 -7.72 9.76 36.42
N ASN A 92 -6.59 9.78 37.13
CA ASN A 92 -5.95 8.54 37.60
C ASN A 92 -6.60 8.01 38.89
N GLN A 93 -6.31 6.76 39.25
CA GLN A 93 -6.90 6.10 40.43
C GLN A 93 -6.76 6.93 41.72
N ALA A 94 -5.58 7.51 41.99
CA ALA A 94 -5.37 8.35 43.17
C ALA A 94 -6.27 9.61 43.14
N GLY A 95 -6.44 10.24 41.99
CA GLY A 95 -7.34 11.39 41.82
C GLY A 95 -8.81 11.01 42.04
N ALA A 96 -9.22 9.85 41.52
CA ALA A 96 -10.57 9.32 41.74
C ALA A 96 -10.83 9.02 43.22
N GLN A 97 -9.85 8.48 43.94
CA GLN A 97 -9.94 8.28 45.40
C GLN A 97 -10.06 9.62 46.15
N LEU A 98 -9.25 10.61 45.80
CA LEU A 98 -9.32 11.95 46.41
C LEU A 98 -10.65 12.65 46.16
N LEU A 99 -11.26 12.44 44.99
CA LEU A 99 -12.58 12.97 44.64
C LEU A 99 -13.74 12.13 45.19
N GLY A 100 -13.48 11.00 45.86
CA GLY A 100 -14.51 10.09 46.36
C GLY A 100 -15.27 9.33 45.27
N LEU A 101 -14.69 9.22 44.08
CA LEU A 101 -15.26 8.55 42.90
C LEU A 101 -14.82 7.08 42.80
N ALA A 102 -13.78 6.68 43.53
CA ALA A 102 -13.32 5.28 43.60
C ALA A 102 -14.02 4.56 44.77
N HIS A 103 -14.59 3.37 44.51
CA HIS A 103 -15.09 2.44 45.53
C HIS A 103 -14.02 1.41 45.90
#